data_AF-B9SX08-F1
#
_entry.id   AF-B9SX08-F1
#
_cell.length_a   1.000
_cell.length_b   1.000
_cell.length_c   1.000
_cell.angle_alpha   90.00
_cell.angle_beta   90.00
_cell.angle_gamma   90.00
#
_symmetry.space_group_name_H-M   'P 1'
#
loop_
_entity.id
_entity.type
_entity.pdbx_description
1 polymer ?
#
loop_
_entity_poly.entity_id
_entity_poly.type
_entity_poly.pdbx_seq_one_letter_code
_entity_poly.pdbx_strand_id
1 'polypeptide(L)'
;MPEAFICIRFSLFSLSEIQEATCNFNPSLKIGEGGYGSIYKGFLRHFLAAIKVLNPDGMQGPLEFKQEVDILSKLMHNVLILIGAA
;
A
#
# COMPACT_ATOMS: atom_id res chain seq x y z
N MET A 1 -12.94 24.22 -10.95
CA MET A 1 -12.67 22.81 -10.62
C MET A 1 -12.40 22.79 -9.12
N PRO A 2 -13.27 22.21 -8.28
CA PRO A 2 -13.00 22.23 -6.85
C PRO A 2 -11.80 21.30 -6.59
N GLU A 3 -10.79 21.85 -5.92
CA GLU A 3 -9.69 21.12 -5.29
C GLU A 3 -10.27 19.87 -4.61
N ALA A 4 -9.94 18.69 -5.13
CA ALA A 4 -10.33 17.45 -4.50
C ALA A 4 -9.63 17.38 -3.15
N PHE A 5 -10.34 17.76 -2.08
CA PHE A 5 -9.92 17.43 -0.73
C PHE A 5 -9.69 15.92 -0.68
N ILE A 6 -8.43 15.51 -0.58
CA ILE A 6 -8.08 14.11 -0.34
C ILE A 6 -8.67 13.79 1.03
N CYS A 7 -9.81 13.11 1.04
CA CYS A 7 -10.36 12.55 2.27
C CYS A 7 -9.47 11.36 2.63
N ILE A 8 -8.38 11.61 3.35
CA ILE A 8 -7.51 10.58 3.91
C ILE A 8 -8.28 9.91 5.05
N ARG A 9 -9.21 9.02 4.70
CA ARG A 9 -9.77 8.06 5.65
C ARG A 9 -9.10 6.73 5.42
N PHE A 10 -8.62 6.15 6.52
CA PHE A 10 -8.15 4.78 6.53
C PHE A 10 -9.24 3.88 5.95
N SER A 11 -8.92 3.18 4.87
CA SER A 11 -9.84 2.32 4.15
C SER A 11 -9.37 0.87 4.24
N LEU A 12 -10.31 -0.05 4.38
CA LEU A 12 -10.02 -1.46 4.13
C LEU A 12 -10.19 -1.71 2.63
N PHE A 13 -9.22 -2.39 2.04
CA PHE A 13 -9.24 -2.81 0.64
C PHE A 13 -9.34 -4.33 0.59
N SER A 14 -10.16 -4.83 -0.32
CA SER A 14 -10.15 -6.27 -0.62
C SER A 14 -8.89 -6.65 -1.40
N LEU A 15 -8.45 -7.90 -1.24
CA LEU A 15 -7.35 -8.44 -2.06
C LEU A 15 -7.65 -8.31 -3.56
N SER A 16 -8.91 -8.48 -3.96
CA SER A 16 -9.33 -8.34 -5.37
C SER A 16 -9.09 -6.92 -5.90
N GLU A 17 -9.38 -5.88 -5.12
CA GLU A 17 -9.10 -4.49 -5.50
C GLU A 17 -7.59 -4.24 -5.67
N ILE A 18 -6.79 -4.82 -4.77
CA ILE A 18 -5.33 -4.70 -4.84
C ILE A 18 -4.76 -5.46 -6.05
N GLN A 19 -5.29 -6.64 -6.34
CA GLN A 19 -4.94 -7.43 -7.52
C GLN A 19 -5.29 -6.69 -8.80
N GLU A 20 -6.49 -6.12 -8.90
CA GLU A 20 -6.91 -5.33 -10.05
C GLU A 20 -6.01 -4.10 -10.23
N ALA A 21 -5.76 -3.35 -9.16
CA ALA A 21 -4.92 -2.15 -9.19
C ALA A 21 -3.47 -2.44 -9.62
N THR A 22 -2.96 -3.64 -9.38
CA THR A 22 -1.60 -4.08 -9.71
C THR A 22 -1.52 -5.02 -10.92
N CYS A 23 -2.61 -5.20 -11.65
CA CYS A 23 -2.72 -6.17 -12.76
C CYS A 23 -2.21 -7.57 -12.36
N ASN A 24 -2.69 -8.09 -11.22
CA ASN A 24 -2.26 -9.33 -10.58
C ASN A 24 -0.77 -9.33 -10.22
N PHE A 25 -0.29 -8.26 -9.56
CA PHE A 25 1.11 -8.09 -9.17
C PHE A 25 2.07 -8.23 -10.34
N ASN A 26 1.72 -7.63 -11.49
CA ASN A 26 2.52 -7.72 -12.71
C ASN A 26 3.95 -7.22 -12.45
N PRO A 27 5.00 -7.99 -12.76
CA PRO A 27 6.39 -7.59 -12.53
C PRO A 27 6.77 -6.26 -13.21
N SER A 28 6.15 -5.91 -14.34
CA SER A 28 6.37 -4.62 -15.02
C SER A 28 5.90 -3.40 -14.21
N LEU A 29 5.00 -3.61 -13.25
CA LEU A 29 4.50 -2.58 -12.34
C LEU A 29 5.29 -2.53 -11.02
N LYS A 30 6.25 -3.44 -10.81
CA LYS A 30 7.12 -3.41 -9.64
C LYS A 30 8.07 -2.22 -9.73
N ILE A 31 8.07 -1.39 -8.69
CA ILE A 31 8.90 -0.18 -8.60
C ILE A 31 9.96 -0.26 -7.49
N GLY A 32 9.91 -1.29 -6.66
CA GLY A 32 10.92 -1.52 -5.62
C GLY A 32 10.79 -2.91 -5.01
N GLU A 33 11.89 -3.41 -4.47
CA GLU A 33 11.96 -4.69 -3.76
C GLU A 33 13.07 -4.63 -2.71
N GLY A 34 12.83 -5.27 -1.57
CA GLY A 34 13.82 -5.43 -0.51
C GLY A 34 13.40 -6.50 0.49
N GLY A 35 14.14 -6.61 1.60
CA GLY A 35 13.87 -7.63 2.64
C GLY A 35 12.47 -7.54 3.27
N TYR A 36 11.76 -6.44 3.05
CA TYR A 36 10.43 -6.14 3.59
C TYR A 36 9.31 -6.35 2.56
N GLY A 37 9.61 -6.94 1.40
CA GLY A 37 8.64 -7.22 0.34
C GLY A 37 8.83 -6.38 -0.92
N SER A 38 7.80 -6.40 -1.75
CA SER A 38 7.76 -5.75 -3.07
C SER A 38 6.83 -4.55 -3.06
N ILE A 39 7.18 -3.51 -3.81
CA ILE A 39 6.36 -2.31 -4.00
C ILE A 39 5.93 -2.28 -5.47
N TYR A 40 4.62 -2.18 -5.69
CA TYR A 40 4.01 -2.08 -7.01
C TYR A 40 3.39 -0.70 -7.19
N LYS A 41 3.49 -0.16 -8.39
CA LYS A 41 2.69 0.99 -8.83
C LYS A 41 1.32 0.47 -9.27
N GLY A 42 0.25 1.08 -8.75
CA GLY A 42 -1.12 0.69 -9.13
C GLY A 42 -2.09 1.85 -9.11
N PHE A 43 -3.24 1.66 -9.75
CA PHE A 43 -4.32 2.64 -9.74
C PHE A 43 -5.47 2.11 -8.88
N LEU A 44 -5.63 2.66 -7.67
CA LEU A 44 -6.57 2.19 -6.65
C LEU A 44 -7.66 3.24 -6.43
N ARG A 45 -8.92 2.88 -6.71
CA ARG A 45 -10.10 3.77 -6.56
C ARG A 45 -9.89 5.19 -7.11
N HIS A 46 -9.33 5.29 -8.31
CA HIS A 46 -9.02 6.54 -9.04
C HIS A 46 -7.75 7.29 -8.61
N PHE A 47 -6.97 6.74 -7.67
CA PHE A 47 -5.72 7.33 -7.24
C PHE A 47 -4.53 6.47 -7.66
N LEU A 48 -3.46 7.14 -8.10
CA LEU A 48 -2.19 6.46 -8.27
C LEU A 48 -1.57 6.17 -6.89
N ALA A 49 -1.27 4.91 -6.62
CA ALA A 49 -0.77 4.45 -5.33
C ALA A 49 0.49 3.59 -5.47
N ALA A 50 1.34 3.65 -4.45
CA ALA A 50 2.38 2.64 -4.21
C ALA A 50 1.79 1.58 -3.27
N ILE A 51 1.75 0.34 -3.74
CA ILE A 51 1.16 -0.81 -3.05
C ILE A 51 2.31 -1.69 -2.58
N LYS A 52 2.55 -1.71 -1.26
CA LYS A 52 3.56 -2.57 -0.64
C LYS A 52 2.93 -3.93 -0.32
N VAL A 53 3.52 -4.99 -0.87
CA VAL A 53 3.16 -6.38 -0.64
C VAL A 53 4.29 -7.01 0.15
N LEU A 54 3.99 -7.46 1.37
CA LEU A 54 4.99 -8.13 2.20
C LEU A 54 5.31 -9.53 1.65
N ASN A 55 6.56 -9.94 1.85
CA ASN A 55 6.97 -11.29 1.52
C ASN A 55 6.66 -12.22 2.71
N PRO A 56 5.76 -13.22 2.57
CA PRO A 56 5.45 -14.15 3.66
C PRO A 56 6.65 -15.00 4.10
N ASP A 57 7.63 -15.20 3.20
CA ASP A 57 8.87 -15.93 3.46
C ASP A 57 10.03 -15.00 3.92
N GLY A 58 9.76 -13.70 4.07
CA GLY A 58 10.74 -12.74 4.55
C GLY A 58 11.09 -12.96 6.02
N MET A 59 12.19 -12.37 6.48
CA MET A 59 12.59 -12.41 7.90
C MET A 59 11.59 -11.71 8.84
N GLN A 60 10.56 -11.09 8.29
CA GLN A 60 9.56 -10.32 9.00
C GLN A 60 8.17 -10.87 8.69
N GLY A 61 7.55 -11.45 9.72
CA GLY A 61 6.24 -12.06 9.67
C GLY A 61 5.09 -11.07 9.89
N PRO A 62 3.88 -11.58 10.18
CA PRO A 62 2.68 -10.78 10.44
C PRO A 62 2.81 -9.75 11.57
N LEU A 63 3.78 -9.95 12.48
CA LEU A 63 4.03 -9.06 13.61
C LEU A 63 4.64 -7.73 13.14
N GLU A 64 5.66 -7.78 12.28
CA GLU A 64 6.26 -6.55 11.74
C GLU A 64 5.33 -5.81 10.80
N PHE A 65 4.45 -6.51 10.07
CA PHE A 65 3.38 -5.86 9.32
C PHE A 65 2.49 -5.00 10.20
N LYS A 66 2.03 -5.58 11.32
CA LYS A 66 1.17 -4.88 12.27
C LYS A 66 1.90 -3.68 12.88
N GLN A 67 3.17 -3.85 13.22
CA GLN A 67 3.99 -2.73 13.71
C GLN A 67 4.13 -1.63 12.67
N GLU A 68 4.39 -1.96 11.40
CA GLU A 68 4.52 -0.97 10.34
C GLU A 68 3.18 -0.24 10.10
N VAL A 69 2.06 -0.95 10.04
CA VAL A 69 0.72 -0.34 9.97
C VAL A 69 0.44 0.55 11.17
N ASP A 70 0.77 0.12 12.39
CA ASP A 70 0.58 0.90 13.63
C ASP A 70 1.47 2.15 13.67
N ILE A 71 2.69 2.10 13.12
CA ILE A 71 3.60 3.25 13.03
C ILE A 71 3.13 4.21 11.93
N LEU A 72 2.83 3.70 10.74
CA LEU A 72 2.43 4.50 9.60
C LEU A 72 1.04 5.13 9.75
N SER A 73 0.12 4.48 10.47
CA SER A 73 -1.18 5.07 10.83
C SER A 73 -1.05 6.26 11.78
N LYS A 74 0.03 6.32 12.58
CA LYS A 74 0.32 7.43 13.50
C LYS A 74 1.15 8.53 12.84
N LEU A 75 1.91 8.20 11.80
CA LEU A 75 2.74 9.14 11.03
C LEU A 75 1.95 9.75 9.87
N MET A 76 0.94 10.57 10.17
CA MET A 76 0.28 11.41 9.18
C MET A 76 1.10 12.69 8.91
N HIS A 77 2.27 12.55 8.28
CA HIS A 77 3.06 13.69 7.80
C HIS A 77 2.98 13.78 6.26
N ASN A 78 3.17 14.98 5.70
CA ASN A 78 3.00 15.31 4.27
C ASN A 78 3.79 14.44 3.26
N VAL A 79 4.67 13.56 3.73
CA VAL A 79 5.58 12.75 2.91
C VAL A 79 5.11 11.30 2.76
N LEU A 80 4.30 10.79 3.69
CA LEU A 80 3.83 9.40 3.65
C LEU A 80 2.44 9.28 4.30
N ILE A 81 1.48 8.76 3.54
CA ILE A 81 0.11 8.56 4.02
C ILE A 81 -0.27 7.10 3.79
N LEU A 82 -0.53 6.37 4.87
CA LEU A 82 -1.14 5.05 4.79
C LEU A 82 -2.65 5.22 4.59
N ILE A 83 -3.14 4.89 3.40
CA ILE A 83 -4.56 4.99 3.04
C ILE A 83 -5.35 3.71 3.32
N GLY A 84 -4.67 2.59 3.59
CA GLY A 84 -5.32 1.33 3.96
C GLY A 84 -4.41 0.11 3.98
N ALA A 85 -5.00 -1.01 4.43
CA ALA A 85 -4.41 -2.34 4.46
C ALA A 85 -5.42 -3.36 3.91
N ALA A 86 -4.91 -4.52 3.45
CA ALA A 86 -5.69 -5.65 2.96
C ALA A 86 -5.50 -6.87 3.86
#